data_AF-A0A5C5PZF6-F1
#
_entry.id   AF-A0A5C5PZF6-F1
#
_cell.length_a   1.000
_cell.length_b   1.000
_cell.length_c   1.000
_cell.angle_alpha   90.00
_cell.angle_beta   90.00
_cell.angle_gamma   90.00
#
_symmetry.space_group_name_H-M   'P 1'
#
loop_
_entity.id
_entity.type
_entity.pdbx_description
1 polymer ?
#
loop_
_entity_poly.entity_id
_entity_poly.type
_entity_poly.pdbx_seq_one_letter_code
_entity_poly.pdbx_strand_id
1 'polypeptide(L)'
;MASVIEVTQDVVYVLAGEKVTILADSIVQSPSELVGAPRFKGDGETYATFFTGTTQVGDVVWRVTADYGFTTPNIDAVELVECPDGIDIIQGLSVEIVQVNYEDDVY
;
A
#
# COMPACT_ATOMS: atom_id res chain seq x y z
N MET A 1 -0.32 0.28 20.26
CA MET A 1 -0.08 -0.59 19.09
C MET A 1 -0.92 -0.05 17.95
N ALA A 2 -0.27 0.59 16.98
CA ALA A 2 -0.90 0.86 15.70
C ALA A 2 -0.46 -0.23 14.73
N SER A 3 -1.33 -0.57 13.79
CA SER A 3 -0.96 -1.48 12.71
C SER A 3 -0.78 -0.60 11.47
N VAL A 4 0.42 -0.65 10.89
CA VAL A 4 0.79 0.13 9.69
C VAL A 4 1.07 -0.86 8.58
N ILE A 5 0.69 -0.49 7.36
CA ILE A 5 1.02 -1.28 6.17
C ILE A 5 2.37 -0.76 5.68
N GLU A 6 3.39 -1.61 5.73
CA GLU A 6 4.71 -1.31 5.18
C GLU A 6 4.87 -1.99 3.83
N VAL A 7 5.57 -1.31 2.93
CA VAL A 7 6.01 -1.90 1.66
C VAL A 7 7.25 -2.73 1.94
N THR A 8 7.18 -4.04 1.68
CA THR A 8 8.27 -4.96 2.01
C THR A 8 9.17 -5.29 0.83
N GLN A 9 8.81 -4.82 -0.37
CA GLN A 9 9.54 -5.10 -1.59
C GLN A 9 9.54 -3.92 -2.55
N ASP A 10 10.67 -3.73 -3.22
CA ASP A 10 10.82 -2.74 -4.28
C ASP A 10 9.91 -3.05 -5.46
N VAL A 11 9.34 -2.02 -6.07
CA VAL A 11 8.56 -2.12 -7.30
C VAL A 11 9.52 -2.03 -8.47
N VAL A 12 9.36 -2.91 -9.46
CA VAL A 12 10.19 -2.92 -10.65
C VAL A 12 9.30 -2.76 -11.86
N TYR A 13 9.69 -1.85 -12.75
CA TYR A 13 8.96 -1.56 -13.97
C TYR A 13 9.89 -1.38 -15.17
N VAL A 14 9.33 -1.50 -16.37
CA VAL A 14 10.01 -1.20 -17.62
C VAL A 14 9.44 0.09 -18.17
N LEU A 15 10.33 1.04 -18.48
CA LEU A 15 9.98 2.30 -19.13
C LEU A 15 10.80 2.43 -20.41
N ALA A 16 10.10 2.55 -21.55
CA ALA A 16 10.75 2.66 -22.86
C ALA A 16 11.80 1.55 -23.15
N GLY A 17 11.58 0.35 -22.58
CA GLY A 17 12.49 -0.80 -22.71
C GLY A 17 13.62 -0.85 -21.68
N GLU A 18 13.74 0.14 -20.80
CA GLU A 18 14.71 0.16 -19.70
C GLU A 18 14.06 -0.29 -18.38
N LYS A 19 14.76 -1.16 -17.65
CA LYS A 19 14.31 -1.65 -16.35
C LYS A 19 14.67 -0.63 -15.26
N VAL A 20 13.66 -0.14 -14.56
CA VAL A 20 13.81 0.82 -13.46
C VAL A 20 13.19 0.24 -12.18
N THR A 21 13.76 0.61 -11.04
CA THR A 21 13.32 0.15 -9.72
C THR A 21 12.90 1.35 -8.88
N ILE A 22 11.70 1.30 -8.33
CA ILE A 22 11.21 2.21 -7.28
C ILE A 22 11.51 1.52 -5.95
N LEU A 23 12.36 2.13 -5.16
CA LEU A 23 12.67 1.61 -3.82
C LEU A 23 11.41 1.63 -2.97
N ALA A 24 11.20 0.59 -2.16
CA ALA A 24 10.06 0.52 -1.24
C ALA A 24 9.96 1.78 -0.36
N ASP A 25 11.10 2.29 0.11
CA ASP A 25 11.22 3.51 0.93
C ASP A 25 10.81 4.80 0.20
N SER A 26 10.89 4.81 -1.14
CA SER A 26 10.44 5.95 -1.96
C SER A 26 8.93 5.93 -2.23
N ILE A 27 8.21 4.88 -1.83
CA ILE A 27 6.77 4.77 -2.04
C ILE A 27 6.05 5.41 -0.87
N VAL A 28 5.35 6.50 -1.14
CA VAL A 28 4.68 7.28 -0.10
C VAL A 28 3.29 6.70 0.14
N GLN A 29 3.04 6.28 1.38
CA GLN A 29 1.70 5.91 1.82
C GLN A 29 0.84 7.17 2.03
N SER A 30 -0.31 7.20 1.39
CA SER A 30 -1.36 8.19 1.60
C SER A 30 -2.27 7.79 2.77
N PRO A 31 -2.90 8.77 3.46
CA PRO A 31 -3.79 8.48 4.59
C PRO A 31 -4.84 7.44 4.22
N SER A 32 -5.01 6.44 5.09
CA SER A 32 -6.00 5.39 4.91
C SER A 32 -7.40 5.95 5.10
N GLU A 33 -8.32 5.53 4.23
CA GLU A 33 -9.73 5.85 4.32
C GLU A 33 -10.53 4.57 4.60
N LEU A 34 -11.58 4.69 5.40
CA LEU A 34 -12.50 3.59 5.63
C LEU A 34 -13.38 3.41 4.38
N VAL A 35 -13.22 2.30 3.66
CA VAL A 35 -13.87 2.12 2.34
C VAL A 35 -15.15 1.29 2.39
N GLY A 36 -15.59 0.91 3.60
CA GLY A 36 -16.86 0.22 3.81
C GLY A 36 -17.49 0.57 5.15
N ALA A 37 -18.81 0.72 5.16
CA ALA A 37 -19.57 0.61 6.40
C ALA A 37 -19.53 -0.85 6.87
N PRO A 38 -19.49 -1.13 8.19
CA PRO A 38 -19.65 -2.49 8.72
C PRO A 38 -21.08 -2.95 8.40
N ARG A 39 -21.28 -3.54 7.23
CA ARG A 39 -22.63 -3.78 6.70
C ARG A 39 -23.35 -4.91 7.42
N PHE A 40 -22.67 -5.71 8.22
CA PHE A 40 -23.31 -6.71 9.07
C PHE A 40 -22.61 -6.81 10.41
N LYS A 41 -23.42 -6.97 11.46
CA LYS A 41 -23.04 -6.98 12.88
C LYS A 41 -21.83 -7.88 13.16
N GLY A 42 -20.67 -7.30 13.47
CA GLY A 42 -19.59 -7.98 14.20
C GLY A 42 -18.37 -8.45 13.40
N ASP A 43 -18.24 -8.11 12.12
CA ASP A 43 -17.08 -8.48 11.28
C ASP A 43 -16.24 -7.24 10.93
N GLY A 44 -14.93 -7.43 10.79
CA GLY A 44 -13.85 -6.42 10.77
C GLY A 44 -14.07 -5.11 10.02
N GLU A 45 -13.29 -4.10 10.42
CA GLU A 45 -13.20 -2.83 9.69
C GLU A 45 -12.23 -2.99 8.51
N THR A 46 -12.75 -2.86 7.29
CA THR A 46 -11.94 -2.85 6.07
C THR A 46 -11.50 -1.43 5.75
N TYR A 47 -10.19 -1.23 5.66
CA TYR A 47 -9.58 0.03 5.29
C TYR A 47 -8.94 -0.11 3.92
N ALA A 48 -8.97 0.96 3.12
CA ALA A 48 -8.09 1.06 1.98
C ALA A 48 -7.10 2.19 2.19
N THR A 49 -5.86 1.95 1.80
CA THR A 49 -4.81 2.95 1.76
C THR A 49 -4.28 3.00 0.34
N PHE A 50 -3.78 4.17 -0.04
CA PHE A 50 -3.14 4.35 -1.34
C PHE A 50 -1.65 4.47 -1.15
N PHE A 51 -0.89 3.82 -2.02
CA PHE A 51 0.55 3.93 -2.08
C PHE A 51 0.91 4.59 -3.41
N THR A 52 1.73 5.63 -3.36
CA THR A 52 2.14 6.37 -4.54
C THR A 52 3.64 6.26 -4.72
N GLY A 53 4.05 5.69 -5.84
CA GLY A 53 5.45 5.63 -6.27
C GLY A 53 5.67 6.62 -7.39
N THR A 54 6.51 7.63 -7.15
CA THR A 54 6.85 8.61 -8.18
C THR A 54 7.88 8.04 -9.15
N THR A 55 7.56 8.07 -10.45
CA THR A 55 8.48 7.67 -11.52
C THR A 55 8.90 8.87 -12.37
N GLN A 56 9.83 8.66 -13.30
CA GLN A 56 10.26 9.72 -14.22
C GLN A 56 9.17 10.23 -15.17
N VAL A 57 8.12 9.44 -15.43
CA VAL A 57 7.07 9.80 -16.40
C VAL A 57 5.71 10.09 -15.75
N GLY A 58 5.60 9.89 -14.43
CA GLY A 58 4.39 10.15 -13.66
C GLY A 58 4.31 9.33 -12.40
N ASP A 59 3.25 9.53 -11.63
CA ASP A 59 3.00 8.77 -10.41
C ASP A 59 2.31 7.45 -10.74
N VAL A 60 2.72 6.39 -10.03
CA VAL A 60 2.09 5.08 -10.05
C VAL A 60 1.37 4.92 -8.72
N VAL A 61 0.06 4.67 -8.76
CA VAL A 61 -0.78 4.60 -7.57
C VAL A 61 -1.34 3.19 -7.43
N TRP A 62 -1.08 2.59 -6.28
CA TRP A 62 -1.67 1.33 -5.85
C TRP A 62 -2.69 1.58 -4.75
N ARG A 63 -3.78 0.82 -4.79
CA ARG A 63 -4.75 0.74 -3.70
C ARG A 63 -4.56 -0.59 -2.99
N VAL A 64 -4.32 -0.50 -1.70
CA VAL A 64 -4.19 -1.64 -0.82
C VAL A 64 -5.41 -1.68 0.08
N THR A 65 -6.17 -2.76 0.03
CA THR A 65 -7.29 -3.02 0.91
C THR A 65 -6.82 -3.97 2.00
N ALA A 66 -7.04 -3.60 3.25
CA ALA A 66 -6.67 -4.38 4.42
C ALA A 66 -7.87 -4.52 5.36
N ASP A 67 -8.06 -5.73 5.87
CA ASP A 67 -8.99 -6.00 6.95
C ASP A 67 -8.24 -5.90 8.28
N TYR A 68 -8.68 -5.00 9.15
CA TYR A 68 -8.15 -4.88 10.51
C TYR A 68 -9.10 -5.56 11.51
N GLY A 69 -9.59 -6.76 11.17
CA GLY A 69 -10.44 -7.56 12.01
C GLY A 69 -9.83 -7.90 13.38
N PHE A 70 -10.70 -8.30 14.31
CA PHE A 70 -10.39 -8.49 15.74
C PHE A 70 -9.26 -9.46 16.08
N THR A 71 -8.85 -10.35 15.17
CA THR A 71 -7.89 -11.42 15.48
C THR A 71 -6.52 -11.20 14.87
N THR A 72 -6.44 -10.88 13.58
CA THR A 72 -5.17 -10.60 12.91
C THR A 72 -5.43 -9.73 11.69
N PRO A 73 -4.79 -8.57 11.58
CA PRO A 73 -4.96 -7.74 10.40
C PRO A 73 -4.37 -8.46 9.17
N ASN A 74 -5.03 -8.36 8.02
CA ASN A 74 -4.61 -9.01 6.79
C ASN A 74 -4.81 -8.07 5.58
N ILE A 75 -3.93 -8.17 4.58
CA ILE A 75 -4.09 -7.53 3.28
C ILE A 75 -5.07 -8.35 2.46
N ASP A 76 -6.22 -7.77 2.13
CA ASP A 76 -7.26 -8.38 1.31
C ASP A 76 -6.89 -8.32 -0.19
N ALA A 77 -6.45 -7.16 -0.66
CA ALA A 77 -6.14 -6.93 -2.07
C ALA A 77 -5.12 -5.82 -2.28
N VAL A 78 -4.35 -5.93 -3.37
CA VAL A 78 -3.46 -4.87 -3.88
C VAL A 78 -3.78 -4.68 -5.36
N GLU A 79 -4.30 -3.51 -5.70
CA GLU A 79 -4.74 -3.16 -7.05
C GLU A 79 -3.96 -1.96 -7.57
N LEU A 80 -3.49 -2.02 -8.82
CA LEU A 80 -2.92 -0.87 -9.50
C LEU A 80 -4.06 0.01 -10.03
N VAL A 81 -4.17 1.23 -9.51
CA VAL A 81 -5.26 2.16 -9.83
C VAL A 81 -4.84 3.18 -10.89
N GLU A 82 -3.62 3.70 -10.77
CA GLU A 82 -3.08 4.67 -11.71
C GLU A 82 -1.68 4.24 -12.14
N CYS A 83 -1.45 4.22 -13.45
CA CYS A 83 -0.15 3.94 -14.03
C CYS A 83 0.05 4.83 -15.26
N PRO A 84 1.18 5.53 -15.38
CA PRO A 84 1.52 6.27 -16.58
C PRO A 84 1.61 5.34 -17.79
N ASP A 85 1.23 5.85 -18.97
CA ASP A 85 1.44 5.15 -20.23
C ASP A 85 2.93 4.89 -20.49
N GLY A 86 3.24 3.70 -21.03
CA GLY A 86 4.61 3.29 -21.34
C GLY A 86 5.40 2.72 -20.15
N ILE A 87 4.74 2.55 -19.00
CA ILE A 87 5.25 1.77 -17.87
C ILE A 87 4.64 0.36 -17.90
N ASP A 88 5.50 -0.65 -17.93
CA ASP A 88 5.13 -2.05 -17.75
C ASP A 88 5.64 -2.53 -16.39
N ILE A 89 4.73 -2.73 -15.43
CA ILE A 89 5.08 -3.24 -14.10
C ILE A 89 5.37 -4.73 -14.20
N ILE A 90 6.64 -5.09 -14.02
CA ILE A 90 7.11 -6.48 -13.99
C ILE A 90 7.10 -7.06 -12.57
N GLN A 91 7.26 -6.20 -11.56
CA GLN A 91 7.15 -6.57 -10.15
C GLN A 91 6.30 -5.52 -9.44
N GLY A 92 5.09 -5.90 -9.07
CA GLY A 92 4.13 -5.04 -8.39
C GLY A 92 4.50 -4.74 -6.93
N LEU A 93 3.65 -3.95 -6.30
CA LEU A 93 3.80 -3.57 -4.89
C LEU A 93 3.54 -4.79 -3.98
N SER A 94 4.52 -5.13 -3.13
CA SER A 94 4.33 -6.07 -2.03
C SER A 94 4.25 -5.31 -0.71
N VAL A 95 3.25 -5.64 0.10
CA VAL A 95 2.97 -4.97 1.37
C VAL A 95 2.67 -5.98 2.47
N GLU A 96 3.00 -5.63 3.69
CA GLU A 96 2.71 -6.43 4.89
C GLU A 96 2.21 -5.51 6.02
N ILE A 97 1.40 -6.07 6.93
CA ILE A 97 0.92 -5.33 8.09
C ILE A 97 1.88 -5.57 9.25
N VAL A 98 2.54 -4.49 9.66
CA VAL A 98 3.49 -4.51 10.76
C VAL A 98 2.84 -3.82 11.97
N GLN A 99 2.89 -4.48 13.12
CA GLN A 99 2.47 -3.87 14.38
C GLN A 99 3.60 -2.96 14.88
N VAL A 100 3.40 -1.65 14.72
CA VAL A 100 4.28 -0.66 15.30
C VAL A 100 3.74 -0.25 16.66
N ASN A 101 4.54 -0.49 17.70
CA ASN A 101 4.37 0.27 18.92
C ASN A 101 4.87 1.67 18.61
N TYR A 102 3.95 2.63 18.43
CA TYR A 102 4.26 3.99 18.79
C TYR A 102 4.56 3.95 20.30
N GLU A 103 5.82 3.76 20.66
CA GLU A 103 6.31 4.36 21.89
C GLU A 103 6.09 5.85 21.66
N ASP A 104 5.11 6.38 22.37
CA ASP A 104 4.86 7.80 22.49
C ASP A 104 6.14 8.37 23.07
N ASP A 105 7.11 8.72 22.21
CA ASP A 105 8.30 9.50 22.57
C ASP A 105 7.83 10.93 22.86
N VAL A 106 7.05 11.04 23.93
CA VAL A 106 6.90 12.24 24.71
C VAL A 106 8.13 12.31 25.59
N TYR A 107 9.16 12.99 25.11
CA TYR A 107 9.92 13.91 25.96
C TYR A 107 10.71 14.96 25.20
#